data_AF-A0A967LFU0-F1
#
_entry.id   AF-A0A967LFU0-F1
#
_cell.length_a   1.000
_cell.length_b   1.000
_cell.length_c   1.000
_cell.angle_alpha   90.00
_cell.angle_beta   90.00
_cell.angle_gamma   90.00
#
_symmetry.space_group_name_H-M   'P 1'
#
loop_
_entity.id
_entity.type
_entity.pdbx_description
1 polymer ?
#
loop_
_entity_poly.entity_id
_entity_poly.type
_entity_poly.pdbx_seq_one_letter_code
_entity_poly.pdbx_strand_id
1 'polypeptide(L)'
;EEEVRVTPLNPRKVGELSFAMSDMPDIFCHVFVASEHEGTPVETEEAIPIWTHRYQVPYDQMWEDDRHWLPRVLEGERFRGRFLFQGERIQWMDIDWEVDYPD
;
A
#
# COMPACT_ATOMS: atom_id res chain seq x y z
N GLU A 1 8.98 -9.19 8.26
CA GLU A 1 9.16 -10.38 9.13
C GLU A 1 8.28 -10.36 10.37
N GLU A 2 8.25 -9.27 11.14
CA GLU A 2 7.51 -9.24 12.42
C GLU A 2 6.01 -9.52 12.29
N GLU A 3 5.31 -8.81 11.39
CA GLU A 3 3.84 -8.82 11.29
C GLU A 3 3.23 -10.08 10.66
N VAL A 4 3.95 -10.79 9.79
CA VAL A 4 3.38 -11.94 9.06
C VAL A 4 4.35 -13.11 8.91
N ARG A 5 5.53 -13.04 9.54
CA ARG A 5 6.61 -14.05 9.46
C ARG A 5 7.13 -14.33 8.05
N VAL A 6 6.98 -13.35 7.17
CA VAL A 6 7.50 -13.36 5.81
C VAL A 6 8.57 -12.30 5.63
N THR A 7 9.61 -12.66 4.89
CA THR A 7 10.69 -11.76 4.48
C THR A 7 10.65 -11.61 2.96
N PRO A 8 10.29 -10.41 2.43
CA PRO A 8 10.27 -10.18 0.99
C PRO A 8 11.68 -10.21 0.43
N LEU A 9 11.85 -10.83 -0.73
CA LEU A 9 13.11 -10.87 -1.47
C LEU A 9 13.10 -9.81 -2.58
N ASN A 10 14.21 -9.09 -2.72
CA ASN A 10 14.39 -8.03 -3.72
C ASN A 10 13.21 -7.03 -3.80
N PRO A 11 12.74 -6.46 -2.66
CA PRO A 11 11.63 -5.54 -2.69
C PRO A 11 11.99 -4.28 -3.48
N ARG A 12 11.14 -3.94 -4.44
CA ARG A 12 11.30 -2.74 -5.28
C ARG A 12 10.38 -1.65 -4.79
N LYS A 13 10.91 -0.43 -4.64
CA LYS A 13 10.10 0.74 -4.29
C LYS A 13 9.23 1.10 -5.49
N VAL A 14 7.92 1.22 -5.27
CA VAL A 14 6.94 1.53 -6.31
C VAL A 14 6.15 2.79 -6.02
N GLY A 15 6.18 3.28 -4.78
CA GLY A 15 5.47 4.51 -4.48
C GLY A 15 5.79 5.19 -3.17
N GLU A 16 5.22 6.38 -3.07
CA GLU A 16 5.20 7.22 -1.88
C GLU A 16 3.77 7.71 -1.65
N LEU A 17 3.34 7.71 -0.40
CA LEU A 17 2.04 8.20 0.01
C LEU A 17 2.24 9.30 1.05
N SER A 18 1.67 10.47 0.82
CA SER A 18 1.57 11.56 1.80
C SER A 18 0.12 11.70 2.24
N PHE A 19 -0.14 11.45 3.51
CA PHE A 19 -1.46 11.54 4.12
C PHE A 19 -1.51 12.73 5.07
N ALA A 20 -2.34 13.72 4.74
CA ALA A 20 -2.72 14.77 5.67
C ALA A 20 -3.95 14.32 6.46
N MET A 21 -3.83 14.20 7.79
CA MET A 21 -4.85 13.59 8.64
C MET A 21 -5.53 14.63 9.53
N SER A 22 -6.87 14.55 9.66
CA SER A 22 -7.63 15.54 10.45
C SER A 22 -7.52 15.38 11.96
N ASP A 23 -7.29 14.16 12.42
CA ASP A 23 -7.45 13.67 13.79
C ASP A 23 -6.20 12.93 14.29
N MET A 24 -5.19 12.78 13.43
CA MET A 24 -3.92 12.12 13.72
C MET A 24 -2.78 12.94 13.12
N PRO A 25 -1.51 12.67 13.48
CA PRO A 25 -0.38 13.22 12.76
C PRO A 25 -0.38 12.81 11.29
N ASP A 26 0.14 13.68 10.43
CA ASP A 26 0.38 13.37 9.03
C ASP A 26 1.31 12.16 8.89
N ILE A 27 1.01 11.31 7.91
CA ILE A 27 1.73 10.06 7.68
C ILE A 27 2.41 10.13 6.31
N PHE A 28 3.66 9.67 6.27
CA PHE A 28 4.38 9.45 5.03
C PHE A 28 4.80 7.99 4.91
N CYS A 29 4.35 7.31 3.86
CA CYS A 29 4.64 5.90 3.63
C CYS A 29 5.47 5.70 2.37
N HIS A 30 6.35 4.69 2.41
CA HIS A 30 7.01 4.13 1.24
C HIS A 30 6.36 2.80 0.89
N VAL A 31 5.99 2.63 -0.38
CA VAL A 31 5.33 1.42 -0.89
C VAL A 31 6.33 0.58 -1.65
N PHE A 32 6.40 -0.71 -1.30
CA PHE A 32 7.27 -1.70 -1.93
C PHE A 32 6.46 -2.88 -2.45
N VAL A 33 6.95 -3.50 -3.53
CA VAL A 33 6.43 -4.75 -4.07
C VAL A 33 7.56 -5.77 -4.16
N ALA A 34 7.27 -7.02 -3.80
CA ALA A 34 8.15 -8.16 -4.03
C ALA A 34 7.33 -9.30 -4.67
N SER A 35 7.94 -10.01 -5.62
CA SER A 35 7.34 -11.20 -6.24
C SER A 35 7.79 -12.51 -5.58
N GLU A 36 8.80 -12.42 -4.72
CA GLU A 36 9.43 -13.55 -4.04
C GLU A 36 9.53 -13.25 -2.56
N HIS A 37 9.42 -14.30 -1.74
CA HIS A 37 9.53 -14.18 -0.30
C HIS A 37 10.00 -15.48 0.35
N GLU A 38 10.57 -15.37 1.53
CA GLU A 38 10.87 -16.49 2.42
C GLU A 38 9.91 -16.52 3.60
N GLY A 39 9.74 -17.69 4.21
CA GLY A 39 8.76 -17.91 5.28
C GLY A 39 7.37 -18.24 4.76
N THR A 40 6.49 -18.64 5.68
CA THR A 40 5.07 -18.91 5.41
C THR A 40 4.24 -17.88 6.17
N PRO A 41 3.32 -17.15 5.51
CA PRO A 41 2.45 -16.21 6.19
C PRO A 41 1.67 -16.90 7.32
N VAL A 42 1.70 -16.31 8.51
CA VAL A 42 0.90 -16.76 9.66
C VAL A 42 0.27 -15.57 10.35
N GLU A 43 -0.85 -15.83 11.03
CA GLU A 43 -1.48 -14.86 11.92
C GLU A 43 -0.54 -14.47 13.06
N THR A 44 -0.49 -13.18 13.36
CA THR A 44 0.21 -12.59 14.51
C THR A 44 -0.77 -11.72 15.32
N GLU A 45 -0.26 -11.02 16.34
CA GLU A 45 -1.06 -10.06 17.10
C GLU A 45 -1.53 -8.86 16.24
N GLU A 46 -0.75 -8.54 15.21
CA GLU A 46 -0.90 -7.36 14.37
C GLU A 46 -1.69 -7.64 13.09
N ALA A 47 -1.55 -8.83 12.49
CA ALA A 47 -2.13 -9.12 11.18
C ALA A 47 -2.58 -10.57 10.99
N ILE A 48 -3.69 -10.73 10.26
CA ILE A 48 -4.17 -12.02 9.73
C ILE A 48 -3.91 -12.01 8.21
N PRO A 49 -2.88 -12.71 7.70
CA PRO A 49 -2.57 -12.70 6.28
C PRO A 49 -3.62 -13.48 5.47
N ILE A 50 -4.08 -12.88 4.37
CA ILE A 50 -5.04 -13.49 3.44
C ILE A 50 -4.48 -13.40 2.03
N TRP A 51 -4.42 -14.55 1.34
CA TRP A 51 -4.17 -14.58 -0.11
C TRP A 51 -5.45 -14.26 -0.86
N THR A 52 -5.41 -13.24 -1.71
CA THR A 52 -6.51 -12.88 -2.62
C THR A 52 -6.06 -12.96 -4.07
N HIS A 53 -7.00 -13.25 -4.97
CA HIS A 53 -6.74 -13.11 -6.40
C HIS A 53 -6.52 -11.63 -6.73
N ARG A 54 -5.55 -11.32 -7.60
CA ARG A 54 -5.22 -9.92 -7.97
C ARG A 54 -6.39 -9.08 -8.50
N TYR A 55 -7.43 -9.73 -9.02
CA TYR A 55 -8.65 -9.09 -9.53
C TYR A 55 -9.86 -9.20 -8.57
N GLN A 56 -9.65 -9.70 -7.35
CA GLN A 56 -10.66 -9.87 -6.31
C GLN A 56 -10.19 -9.25 -4.97
N VAL A 57 -9.35 -8.23 -5.06
CA VAL A 57 -8.91 -7.45 -3.89
C VAL A 57 -10.14 -6.84 -3.21
N PRO A 58 -10.33 -7.04 -1.88
CA PRO A 58 -11.54 -6.64 -1.18
C PRO A 58 -11.53 -5.14 -0.82
N TYR A 59 -11.52 -4.25 -1.81
CA TYR A 59 -11.39 -2.78 -1.63
C TYR A 59 -12.44 -2.13 -0.72
N ASP A 60 -13.57 -2.77 -0.47
CA ASP A 60 -14.60 -2.28 0.46
C ASP A 60 -14.26 -2.56 1.94
N GLN A 61 -13.24 -3.38 2.20
CA GLN A 61 -12.69 -3.69 3.53
C GLN A 61 -11.31 -3.04 3.73
N MET A 62 -10.88 -2.18 2.81
CA MET A 62 -9.59 -1.50 2.81
C MET A 62 -9.77 0.01 3.04
N TRP A 63 -8.67 0.71 3.30
CA TRP A 63 -8.69 2.16 3.34
C TRP A 63 -9.18 2.74 2.01
N GLU A 64 -9.84 3.91 2.07
CA GLU A 64 -10.50 4.48 0.90
C GLU A 64 -9.51 4.79 -0.23
N ASP A 65 -8.24 5.09 0.07
CA ASP A 65 -7.22 5.42 -0.93
C ASP A 65 -6.73 4.22 -1.73
N ASP A 66 -6.72 3.03 -1.14
CA ASP A 66 -6.15 1.82 -1.76
C ASP A 66 -6.76 1.51 -3.13
N ARG A 67 -8.07 1.73 -3.29
CA ARG A 67 -8.78 1.52 -4.58
C ARG A 67 -8.30 2.45 -5.70
N HIS A 68 -7.65 3.57 -5.35
CA HIS A 68 -7.19 4.57 -6.30
C HIS A 68 -5.78 4.30 -6.82
N TRP A 69 -4.90 3.69 -6.01
CA TRP A 69 -3.50 3.47 -6.39
C TRP A 69 -3.13 1.99 -6.56
N LEU A 70 -3.64 1.09 -5.71
CA LEU A 70 -3.21 -0.32 -5.69
C LEU A 70 -3.48 -1.07 -7.00
N PRO A 71 -4.63 -0.91 -7.71
CA PRO A 71 -4.85 -1.63 -8.97
C PRO A 71 -3.75 -1.41 -10.00
N ARG A 72 -3.27 -0.17 -10.16
CA ARG A 72 -2.23 0.16 -11.14
C ARG A 72 -0.84 -0.30 -10.71
N VAL A 73 -0.55 -0.27 -9.41
CA VAL A 73 0.67 -0.87 -8.86
C VAL A 73 0.74 -2.37 -9.14
N LEU A 74 -0.40 -3.08 -9.04
CA LEU A 74 -0.48 -4.50 -9.41
C LEU A 74 -0.30 -4.75 -10.92
N GLU A 75 -0.59 -3.76 -11.77
CA GLU A 75 -0.27 -3.75 -13.20
C GLU A 75 1.18 -3.30 -13.50
N GLY A 76 1.95 -2.93 -12.46
CA GLY A 76 3.38 -2.63 -12.57
C GLY A 76 3.73 -1.14 -12.61
N GLU A 77 2.74 -0.25 -12.47
CA GLU A 77 2.98 1.20 -12.45
C GLU A 77 3.64 1.67 -11.14
N ARG A 78 4.28 2.84 -11.20
CA ARG A 78 4.90 3.55 -10.07
C ARG A 78 4.13 4.84 -9.81
N PHE A 79 4.10 5.33 -8.58
CA PHE A 79 3.26 6.49 -8.26
C PHE A 79 3.74 7.30 -7.05
N ARG A 80 3.33 8.57 -6.99
CA ARG A 80 3.35 9.38 -5.78
C ARG A 80 1.94 9.88 -5.49
N GLY A 81 1.35 9.42 -4.39
CA GLY A 81 0.01 9.80 -3.95
C GLY A 81 0.03 10.84 -2.84
N ARG A 82 -0.88 11.81 -2.92
CA ARG A 82 -1.18 12.78 -1.86
C ARG A 82 -2.66 12.71 -1.56
N PHE A 83 -3.00 12.55 -0.29
CA PHE A 83 -4.38 12.40 0.17
C PHE A 83 -4.63 13.29 1.37
N LEU A 84 -5.78 13.96 1.36
CA LEU A 84 -6.33 14.66 2.50
C LEU A 84 -7.50 13.86 3.05
N PHE A 85 -7.37 13.41 4.30
CA PHE A 85 -8.39 12.66 5.00
C PHE A 85 -9.12 13.52 6.03
N GLN A 86 -10.44 13.33 6.11
CA GLN A 86 -11.26 13.74 7.23
C GLN A 86 -11.91 12.50 7.84
N GLY A 87 -11.43 12.09 9.02
CA GLY A 87 -11.65 10.74 9.52
C GLY A 87 -11.19 9.70 8.49
N GLU A 88 -12.04 8.72 8.18
CA GLU A 88 -11.75 7.67 7.21
C GLU A 88 -12.12 8.05 5.77
N ARG A 89 -12.39 9.33 5.48
CA ARG A 89 -12.88 9.78 4.17
C ARG A 89 -11.94 10.74 3.45
N ILE A 90 -11.62 10.42 2.20
CA ILE A 90 -10.87 11.28 1.29
C ILE A 90 -11.70 12.52 0.97
N GLN A 91 -11.14 13.68 1.29
CA GLN A 91 -11.69 14.98 0.88
C GLN A 91 -11.03 15.48 -0.41
N TRP A 92 -9.77 15.12 -0.61
CA TRP A 92 -9.00 15.48 -1.79
C TRP A 92 -7.89 14.45 -2.03
N MET A 93 -7.57 14.22 -3.29
CA MET A 93 -6.43 13.41 -3.68
C MET A 93 -5.76 13.94 -4.94
N ASP A 94 -4.49 13.63 -5.07
CA ASP A 94 -3.70 13.81 -6.28
C ASP A 94 -2.69 12.67 -6.41
N ILE A 95 -2.60 12.10 -7.60
CA ILE A 95 -1.74 10.95 -7.88
C ILE A 95 -0.93 11.24 -9.13
N ASP A 96 0.38 11.31 -8.93
CA ASP A 96 1.38 11.44 -9.98
C ASP A 96 1.89 10.06 -10.38
N TRP A 97 1.71 9.70 -11.65
CA TRP A 97 2.15 8.43 -12.23
C TRP A 97 3.47 8.56 -13.02
N GLU A 98 3.96 9.79 -13.21
CA GLU A 98 5.19 10.08 -13.94
C GLU A 98 6.37 10.18 -12.95
N VAL A 99 6.53 9.14 -12.14
CA VAL A 99 7.60 9.05 -11.15
C VAL A 99 8.56 7.94 -11.46
N ASP A 100 9.82 8.16 -11.11
CA ASP A 100 10.85 7.15 -11.19
C ASP A 100 11.53 6.98 -9.82
N TYR A 101 11.72 5.72 -9.45
CA TYR A 101 12.42 5.33 -8.24
C TYR A 101 13.65 4.51 -8.65
N PRO A 102 14.82 4.76 -8.05
CA PRO A 102 15.98 3.92 -8.32
C PRO A 102 15.67 2.47 -7.97
N ASP A 103 16.13 1.55 -8.84
CA ASP A 103 16.07 0.11 -8.61
C ASP A 103 17.08 -0.35 -7.55
#